data_AF-A0A8T2WVE1-F1
#
_entry.id   AF-A0A8T2WVE1-F1
#
_cell.length_a   1.000
_cell.length_b   1.000
_cell.length_c   1.000
_cell.angle_alpha   90.00
_cell.angle_beta   90.00
_cell.angle_gamma   90.00
#
_symmetry.space_group_name_H-M   'P 1'
#
loop_
_entity.id
_entity.type
_entity.pdbx_description
1 polymer ?
#
loop_
_entity_poly.entity_id
_entity_poly.type
_entity_poly.pdbx_seq_one_letter_code
_entity_poly.pdbx_strand_id
1 'polypeptide(L)'
;MREIGRKVAEIQNEGLGEHRLRDLNDEINKLIREKSHWERRIVELGGPNYAKHSAKMTDLEGNIIDVPNPSGRGPGYRYFGAAKKLPGVRELFEKPPELRKRRTRYDIYKRIDASYYGYRDEEDGILEKVEGPAEEEMRMRAVEEWKRMEAIRKEARKGAKEVVSVGVGVGAEVLFEEEEDVVEEERREERAREDIERKEKEREFVVHVPLPDDKEIERMVLEKKKMELLSKYASDSLMEEQTEAKAMLNIQH
;
A
#
# COMPACT_ATOMS: atom_id res chain seq x y z
N MET A 1 -27.77 47.33 -12.58
CA MET A 1 -27.89 45.94 -13.11
C MET A 1 -27.73 45.84 -14.62
N ARG A 2 -28.48 46.61 -15.44
CA ARG A 2 -28.38 46.55 -16.91
C ARG A 2 -26.96 46.83 -17.45
N GLU A 3 -26.23 47.74 -16.81
CA GLU A 3 -24.83 48.03 -17.16
C GLU A 3 -23.89 46.85 -16.93
N ILE A 4 -24.00 46.18 -15.78
CA ILE A 4 -23.25 44.94 -15.49
C ILE A 4 -23.56 43.90 -16.56
N GLY A 5 -24.84 43.69 -16.89
CA GLY A 5 -25.23 42.74 -17.94
C GLY A 5 -24.64 43.06 -19.31
N ARG A 6 -24.61 44.33 -19.72
CA ARG A 6 -23.99 44.75 -20.99
C ARG A 6 -22.48 44.48 -21.01
N LYS A 7 -21.76 44.84 -19.95
CA LYS A 7 -20.30 44.62 -19.86
C LYS A 7 -19.96 43.14 -19.74
N VAL A 8 -20.79 42.35 -19.05
CA VAL A 8 -20.64 40.89 -18.96
C VAL A 8 -20.90 40.23 -20.31
N ALA A 9 -21.81 40.75 -21.14
CA ALA A 9 -21.96 40.27 -22.51
C ALA A 9 -20.76 40.65 -23.39
N GLU A 10 -20.19 41.83 -23.18
CA GLU A 10 -19.02 42.30 -23.92
C GLU A 10 -17.76 41.48 -23.59
N ILE A 11 -17.48 41.23 -22.31
CA ILE A 11 -16.28 40.50 -21.84
C ILE A 11 -16.26 39.01 -22.23
N GLN A 12 -17.37 38.46 -22.73
CA GLN A 12 -17.43 37.11 -23.27
C GLN A 12 -16.71 37.00 -24.63
N ASN A 13 -16.50 38.12 -25.34
CA ASN A 13 -15.83 38.10 -26.64
C ASN A 13 -14.31 37.98 -26.47
N GLU A 14 -13.75 36.82 -26.77
CA GLU A 14 -12.30 36.55 -26.66
C GLU A 14 -11.43 37.36 -27.63
N GLY A 15 -12.02 37.88 -28.70
CA GLY A 15 -11.33 38.74 -29.67
C GLY A 15 -11.10 40.18 -29.19
N LEU A 16 -11.60 40.55 -28.01
CA LEU A 16 -11.24 41.82 -27.38
C LEU A 16 -9.79 41.75 -26.90
N GLY A 17 -8.98 42.75 -27.25
CA GLY A 17 -7.59 42.81 -26.79
C GLY A 17 -7.47 42.72 -25.27
N GLU A 18 -6.37 42.13 -24.79
CA GLU A 18 -6.15 41.83 -23.37
C GLU A 18 -6.37 43.04 -22.44
N HIS A 19 -5.86 44.23 -22.81
CA HIS A 19 -6.03 45.44 -22.01
C HIS A 19 -7.51 45.80 -21.82
N ARG A 20 -8.30 45.73 -22.89
CA ARG A 20 -9.74 46.01 -22.82
C ARG A 20 -10.49 44.99 -21.98
N LEU A 21 -10.08 43.71 -22.03
CA LEU A 21 -10.63 42.68 -21.15
C LEU A 21 -10.34 42.97 -19.68
N ARG A 22 -9.13 43.45 -19.35
CA ARG A 22 -8.76 43.87 -17.98
C ARG A 22 -9.60 45.06 -17.51
N ASP A 23 -9.71 46.10 -18.33
CA ASP A 23 -10.51 47.30 -18.01
C ASP A 23 -11.99 46.96 -17.80
N LEU A 24 -12.58 46.16 -18.70
CA LEU A 24 -13.97 45.69 -18.56
C LEU A 24 -14.15 44.87 -17.29
N ASN A 25 -13.18 44.04 -16.92
CA ASN A 25 -13.23 43.23 -15.71
C ASN A 25 -13.20 44.11 -14.45
N ASP A 26 -12.34 45.12 -14.41
CA ASP A 26 -12.25 46.10 -13.33
C ASP A 26 -13.53 46.90 -13.18
N GLU A 27 -14.11 47.35 -14.29
CA GLU A 27 -15.38 48.06 -14.32
C GLU A 27 -16.54 47.19 -13.79
N ILE A 28 -16.62 45.93 -14.21
CA ILE A 28 -17.62 44.98 -13.69
C ILE A 28 -17.43 44.78 -12.18
N ASN A 29 -16.19 44.57 -11.72
CA ASN A 29 -15.89 44.41 -10.30
C ASN A 29 -16.21 45.66 -9.48
N LYS A 30 -16.00 46.85 -10.04
CA LYS A 30 -16.40 48.12 -9.42
C LYS A 30 -17.92 48.20 -9.24
N LEU A 31 -18.68 47.93 -10.30
CA LEU A 31 -20.14 47.94 -10.27
C LEU A 31 -20.73 46.91 -9.30
N ILE A 32 -20.13 45.72 -9.20
CA ILE A 32 -20.56 44.67 -8.26
C ILE A 32 -20.29 45.09 -6.80
N ARG A 33 -19.13 45.72 -6.53
CA ARG A 33 -18.82 46.25 -5.19
C ARG A 33 -19.80 47.36 -4.81
N GLU A 34 -20.04 48.31 -5.70
CA GLU A 34 -21.03 49.37 -5.50
C GLU A 34 -22.42 48.78 -5.23
N LYS A 35 -22.86 47.81 -6.04
CA LYS A 35 -24.11 47.08 -5.82
C LYS A 35 -24.17 46.49 -4.40
N SER A 36 -23.12 45.80 -3.97
CA SER A 36 -23.07 45.22 -2.61
C SER A 36 -23.10 46.28 -1.50
N HIS A 37 -22.42 47.41 -1.68
CA HIS A 37 -22.50 48.54 -0.75
C HIS A 37 -23.92 49.11 -0.67
N TRP A 38 -24.59 49.29 -1.81
CA TRP A 38 -25.97 49.75 -1.86
C TRP A 38 -26.94 48.74 -1.24
N GLU A 39 -26.77 47.44 -1.51
CA GLU A 39 -27.59 46.39 -0.90
C GLU A 39 -27.45 46.37 0.63
N ARG A 40 -26.23 46.51 1.15
CA ARG A 40 -26.00 46.64 2.59
C ARG A 40 -26.69 47.88 3.15
N ARG A 41 -26.57 49.02 2.46
CA ARG A 41 -27.21 50.26 2.87
C ARG A 41 -28.73 50.17 2.87
N ILE A 42 -29.33 49.49 1.90
CA ILE A 42 -30.78 49.25 1.86
C ILE A 42 -31.21 48.45 3.09
N VAL A 43 -30.46 47.41 3.46
CA VAL A 43 -30.74 46.62 4.66
C VAL A 43 -30.59 47.44 5.94
N GLU A 44 -29.55 48.29 6.04
CA GLU A 44 -29.35 49.21 7.18
C GLU A 44 -30.51 50.21 7.32
N LEU A 45 -31.09 50.66 6.22
CA LEU A 45 -32.25 51.55 6.19
C LEU A 45 -33.58 50.80 6.44
N GLY A 46 -33.54 49.50 6.76
CA GLY A 46 -34.73 48.68 7.03
C GLY A 46 -35.44 48.17 5.77
N GLY A 47 -34.80 48.24 4.60
CA GLY A 47 -35.35 47.76 3.34
C GLY A 47 -35.15 46.26 3.09
N PRO A 48 -35.65 45.73 1.95
CA PRO A 48 -35.53 44.33 1.59
C PRO A 48 -34.08 43.86 1.40
N ASN A 49 -33.79 42.60 1.78
CA ASN A 49 -32.47 42.01 1.60
C ASN A 49 -32.33 41.33 0.23
N TYR A 50 -31.77 42.08 -0.73
CA TYR A 50 -31.50 41.61 -2.09
C TYR A 50 -30.30 40.65 -2.18
N ALA A 51 -29.37 40.68 -1.22
CA ALA A 51 -28.19 39.81 -1.22
C ALA A 51 -28.57 38.32 -1.04
N LYS A 52 -29.60 38.03 -0.24
CA LYS A 52 -30.11 36.66 -0.01
C LYS A 52 -30.62 35.98 -1.28
N HIS A 53 -31.18 36.75 -2.21
CA HIS A 53 -31.77 36.23 -3.44
C HIS A 53 -30.81 36.31 -4.63
N SER A 54 -29.58 36.79 -4.42
CA SER A 54 -28.57 36.79 -5.47
C SER A 54 -28.07 35.38 -5.69
N ALA A 55 -28.24 34.85 -6.90
CA ALA A 55 -27.65 33.58 -7.29
C ALA A 55 -26.13 33.68 -7.10
N LYS A 56 -25.54 32.68 -6.42
CA LYS A 56 -24.08 32.53 -6.39
C LYS A 56 -23.62 32.42 -7.84
N MET A 57 -22.84 33.39 -8.31
CA MET A 57 -22.37 33.43 -9.69
C MET A 57 -21.34 32.31 -9.89
N THR A 58 -21.80 31.13 -10.28
CA THR A 58 -20.96 30.02 -10.74
C THR A 58 -20.90 30.06 -12.27
N ASP A 59 -19.78 29.60 -12.83
CA ASP A 59 -19.66 29.45 -14.28
C ASP A 59 -20.59 28.38 -14.84
N LEU A 60 -20.72 28.35 -16.18
CA LEU A 60 -21.29 27.22 -16.92
C LEU A 60 -20.62 25.88 -16.54
N GLU A 61 -19.35 25.92 -16.12
CA GLU A 61 -18.55 24.76 -15.70
C GLU A 61 -18.62 24.48 -14.19
N GLY A 62 -19.45 25.22 -13.43
CA GLY A 62 -19.61 25.04 -11.98
C GLY A 62 -18.40 25.45 -11.14
N ASN A 63 -17.36 26.03 -11.75
CA ASN A 63 -16.20 26.54 -11.03
C ASN A 63 -16.54 27.85 -10.29
N ILE A 64 -15.99 27.99 -9.09
CA ILE A 64 -16.08 29.21 -8.29
C ILE A 64 -15.14 30.25 -8.92
N ILE A 65 -15.70 31.38 -9.32
CA ILE A 65 -15.05 32.43 -10.12
C ILE A 65 -14.11 33.31 -9.26
N ASP A 66 -14.06 33.04 -7.96
CA ASP A 66 -13.47 33.92 -6.98
C ASP A 66 -12.03 33.53 -6.75
N VAL A 67 -11.10 34.46 -7.02
CA VAL A 67 -9.76 34.33 -6.45
C VAL A 67 -9.89 34.56 -4.94
N PRO A 68 -9.53 33.58 -4.08
CA PRO A 68 -9.61 33.75 -2.65
C PRO A 68 -8.81 34.98 -2.23
N ASN A 69 -9.43 35.89 -1.47
CA ASN A 69 -8.71 37.05 -0.95
C ASN A 69 -7.62 36.55 0.02
N PRO A 70 -6.32 36.84 -0.20
CA PRO A 70 -5.25 36.42 0.71
C PRO A 70 -5.45 36.91 2.15
N SER A 71 -6.18 38.01 2.33
CA SER A 71 -6.49 38.59 3.64
C SER A 71 -7.70 37.92 4.33
N GLY A 72 -8.43 37.04 3.65
CA GLY A 72 -9.64 36.39 4.18
C GLY A 72 -10.82 37.34 4.47
N ARG A 73 -10.64 38.65 4.30
CA ARG A 73 -11.68 39.66 4.52
C ARG A 73 -12.38 40.04 3.22
N GLY A 74 -13.61 39.56 3.08
CA GLY A 74 -14.55 40.01 2.06
C GLY A 74 -14.38 39.36 0.68
N PRO A 75 -15.27 39.71 -0.27
CA PRO A 75 -15.30 39.10 -1.60
C PRO A 75 -13.99 39.39 -2.35
N GLY A 76 -13.39 38.33 -2.88
CA GLY A 76 -12.18 38.43 -3.69
C GLY A 76 -12.40 39.13 -5.03
N TYR A 77 -11.30 39.43 -5.71
CA TYR A 77 -11.34 39.90 -7.09
C TYR A 77 -11.83 38.78 -8.02
N ARG A 78 -12.74 39.12 -8.95
CA ARG A 78 -13.40 38.13 -9.80
C ARG A 78 -13.03 38.36 -11.27
N TYR A 79 -12.82 37.30 -12.02
CA TYR A 79 -12.54 37.37 -13.45
C TYR A 79 -13.73 36.83 -14.23
N PHE A 80 -14.28 37.57 -15.20
CA PHE A 80 -15.47 37.16 -15.96
C PHE A 80 -15.12 36.77 -17.40
N GLY A 81 -15.80 35.75 -17.94
CA GLY A 81 -15.71 35.39 -19.36
C GLY A 81 -14.27 35.22 -19.86
N ALA A 82 -13.93 35.92 -20.96
CA ALA A 82 -12.61 35.88 -21.58
C ALA A 82 -11.49 36.40 -20.67
N ALA A 83 -11.79 37.23 -19.68
CA ALA A 83 -10.76 37.75 -18.76
C ALA A 83 -10.09 36.64 -17.91
N LYS A 84 -10.68 35.45 -17.82
CA LYS A 84 -10.03 34.28 -17.17
C LYS A 84 -8.94 33.66 -18.01
N LYS A 85 -9.02 33.81 -19.33
CA LYS A 85 -8.04 33.26 -20.28
C LYS A 85 -6.81 34.15 -20.40
N LEU A 86 -6.79 35.30 -19.70
CA LEU A 86 -5.65 36.21 -19.70
C LEU A 86 -4.39 35.52 -19.14
N PRO A 87 -3.21 35.82 -19.70
CA PRO A 87 -1.93 35.38 -19.15
C PRO A 87 -1.81 35.73 -17.66
N GLY A 88 -1.32 34.77 -16.85
CA GLY A 88 -1.21 34.87 -15.39
C GLY A 88 -2.52 34.67 -14.61
N VAL A 89 -3.67 35.02 -15.18
CA VAL A 89 -4.99 34.74 -14.57
C VAL A 89 -5.40 33.29 -14.85
N ARG A 90 -5.15 32.82 -16.07
CA ARG A 90 -5.45 31.45 -16.49
C ARG A 90 -4.83 30.41 -15.55
N GLU A 91 -3.60 30.62 -15.13
CA GLU A 91 -2.86 29.73 -14.22
C GLU A 91 -3.53 29.62 -12.85
N LEU A 92 -4.24 30.65 -12.39
CA LEU A 92 -4.97 30.62 -11.11
C LEU A 92 -6.21 29.70 -11.17
N PHE A 93 -6.77 29.50 -12.36
CA PHE A 93 -7.98 28.70 -12.57
C PHE A 93 -7.71 27.33 -13.19
N GLU A 94 -6.55 27.13 -13.82
CA GLU A 94 -6.13 25.86 -14.38
C GLU A 94 -5.82 24.88 -13.24
N LYS A 95 -6.81 24.06 -12.88
CA LYS A 95 -6.63 23.02 -11.87
C LYS A 95 -5.47 22.12 -12.29
N PRO A 96 -4.50 21.85 -11.41
CA PRO A 96 -3.46 20.89 -11.73
C PRO A 96 -4.12 19.58 -12.16
N PRO A 97 -3.63 18.92 -13.21
CA PRO A 97 -4.24 17.70 -13.70
C PRO A 97 -4.35 16.73 -12.53
N GLU A 98 -5.55 16.17 -12.32
CA GLU A 98 -5.78 15.25 -11.20
C GLU A 98 -4.79 14.09 -11.32
N LEU A 99 -3.79 14.09 -10.44
CA LEU A 99 -2.81 13.02 -10.40
C LEU A 99 -3.58 11.72 -10.18
N ARG A 100 -3.41 10.77 -11.10
CA ARG A 100 -4.02 9.44 -10.96
C ARG A 100 -3.65 8.91 -9.58
N LYS A 101 -4.65 8.75 -8.71
CA LYS A 101 -4.45 8.21 -7.36
C LYS A 101 -3.77 6.85 -7.52
N ARG A 102 -2.62 6.67 -6.86
CA ARG A 102 -1.98 5.35 -6.80
C ARG A 102 -2.95 4.38 -6.15
N ARG A 103 -2.98 3.13 -6.65
CA ARG A 103 -3.81 2.08 -6.06
C ARG A 103 -3.48 1.98 -4.58
N THR A 104 -4.49 2.09 -3.73
CA THR A 104 -4.30 1.92 -2.29
C THR A 104 -4.06 0.44 -1.99
N ARG A 105 -3.49 0.15 -0.81
CA ARG A 105 -3.29 -1.24 -0.37
C ARG A 105 -4.63 -1.99 -0.31
N TYR A 106 -5.71 -1.30 0.06
CA TYR A 106 -7.08 -1.82 0.01
C TYR A 106 -7.51 -2.22 -1.41
N ASP A 107 -7.23 -1.39 -2.43
CA ASP A 107 -7.53 -1.70 -3.83
C ASP A 107 -6.72 -2.88 -4.37
N ILE A 108 -5.57 -3.16 -3.78
CA ILE A 108 -4.74 -4.33 -4.09
C ILE A 108 -5.37 -5.56 -3.43
N TYR A 109 -5.63 -5.52 -2.12
CA TYR A 109 -6.26 -6.61 -1.38
C TYR A 109 -7.64 -7.00 -1.93
N LYS A 110 -8.42 -6.04 -2.43
CA LYS A 110 -9.71 -6.33 -3.07
C LYS A 110 -9.60 -7.22 -4.33
N ARG A 111 -8.45 -7.24 -4.98
CA ARG A 111 -8.16 -8.07 -6.16
C ARG A 111 -7.36 -9.34 -5.83
N ILE A 112 -6.92 -9.50 -4.59
CA ILE A 112 -6.28 -10.72 -4.13
C ILE A 112 -7.42 -11.69 -3.81
N ASP A 113 -7.58 -12.69 -4.65
CA ASP A 113 -8.60 -13.73 -4.53
C ASP A 113 -7.98 -15.02 -3.96
N ALA A 114 -8.82 -16.05 -3.79
CA ALA A 114 -8.38 -17.35 -3.26
C ALA A 114 -7.29 -18.01 -4.13
N SER A 115 -7.23 -17.69 -5.43
CA SER A 115 -6.16 -18.16 -6.32
C SER A 115 -4.79 -17.61 -5.94
N TYR A 116 -4.69 -16.39 -5.39
CA TYR A 116 -3.40 -15.88 -4.91
C TYR A 116 -2.83 -16.73 -3.77
N TYR A 117 -3.71 -17.37 -2.98
CA TYR A 117 -3.33 -18.25 -1.87
C TYR A 117 -3.26 -19.72 -2.28
N GLY A 118 -3.36 -20.05 -3.57
CA GLY A 118 -3.21 -21.41 -4.08
C GLY A 118 -4.39 -22.35 -3.80
N TYR A 119 -5.52 -21.85 -3.29
CA TYR A 119 -6.70 -22.70 -3.01
C TYR A 119 -7.33 -23.34 -4.25
N ARG A 120 -6.89 -22.95 -5.46
CA ARG A 120 -7.33 -23.54 -6.74
C ARG A 120 -6.28 -24.42 -7.40
N ASP A 121 -5.05 -24.47 -6.88
CA ASP A 121 -3.96 -25.17 -7.54
C ASP A 121 -4.16 -26.71 -7.47
N GLU A 122 -4.92 -27.20 -6.49
CA GLU A 122 -5.34 -28.60 -6.38
C GLU A 122 -6.41 -28.99 -7.41
N GLU A 123 -7.23 -28.02 -7.89
CA GLU A 123 -8.32 -28.29 -8.85
C GLU A 123 -7.82 -28.50 -10.30
N ASP A 124 -6.58 -28.11 -10.61
CA ASP A 124 -6.00 -28.22 -11.96
C ASP A 124 -5.66 -29.69 -12.35
N GLY A 125 -5.70 -30.62 -11.39
CA GLY A 125 -5.46 -32.06 -11.62
C GLY A 125 -4.04 -32.38 -12.10
N ILE A 126 -3.12 -31.41 -12.05
CA ILE A 126 -1.69 -31.60 -12.36
C ILE A 126 -1.04 -32.40 -11.23
N LEU A 127 -1.39 -32.08 -9.98
CA LEU A 127 -0.84 -32.73 -8.79
C LEU A 127 -1.15 -34.24 -8.78
N GLU A 128 -2.42 -34.61 -9.02
CA GLU A 128 -2.87 -36.01 -9.06
C GLU A 128 -2.12 -36.85 -10.10
N LYS A 129 -1.80 -36.28 -11.28
CA LYS A 129 -1.03 -36.98 -12.34
C LYS A 129 0.42 -37.27 -11.94
N VAL A 130 1.01 -36.44 -11.09
CA VAL A 130 2.41 -36.57 -10.65
C VAL A 130 2.50 -37.42 -9.38
N GLU A 131 1.54 -37.26 -8.46
CA GLU A 131 1.52 -37.99 -7.19
C GLU A 131 1.16 -39.47 -7.36
N GLY A 132 0.22 -39.82 -8.24
CA GLY A 132 -0.18 -41.21 -8.49
C GLY A 132 0.98 -42.18 -8.74
N PRO A 133 1.86 -41.95 -9.75
CA PRO A 133 3.00 -42.84 -10.00
C PRO A 133 4.00 -42.85 -8.84
N ALA A 134 4.22 -41.71 -8.17
CA ALA A 134 5.12 -41.64 -7.02
C ALA A 134 4.57 -42.41 -5.80
N GLU A 135 3.26 -42.33 -5.55
CA GLU A 135 2.59 -43.07 -4.48
C GLU A 135 2.63 -44.58 -4.73
N GLU A 136 2.38 -45.02 -5.98
CA GLU A 136 2.49 -46.43 -6.35
C GLU A 136 3.91 -46.98 -6.12
N GLU A 137 4.95 -46.23 -6.50
CA GLU A 137 6.33 -46.62 -6.22
C GLU A 137 6.61 -46.74 -4.72
N MET A 138 6.14 -45.78 -3.92
CA MET A 138 6.30 -45.82 -2.47
C MET A 138 5.54 -46.98 -1.84
N ARG A 139 4.29 -47.24 -2.26
CA ARG A 139 3.50 -48.40 -1.81
C ARG A 139 4.20 -49.71 -2.17
N MET A 140 4.73 -49.83 -3.37
CA MET A 140 5.45 -51.04 -3.80
C MET A 140 6.67 -51.30 -2.90
N ARG A 141 7.48 -50.27 -2.62
CA ARG A 141 8.63 -50.39 -1.71
C ARG A 141 8.20 -50.76 -0.29
N ALA A 142 7.18 -50.11 0.24
CA ALA A 142 6.64 -50.42 1.58
C ALA A 142 6.09 -51.86 1.66
N VAL A 143 5.41 -52.34 0.63
CA VAL A 143 4.90 -53.72 0.55
C VAL A 143 6.05 -54.73 0.45
N GLU A 144 7.10 -54.43 -0.31
CA GLU A 144 8.30 -55.28 -0.37
C GLU A 144 9.01 -55.37 0.98
N GLU A 145 9.20 -54.25 1.66
CA GLU A 145 9.78 -54.21 3.00
C GLU A 145 8.92 -54.99 3.99
N TRP A 146 7.59 -54.80 3.95
CA TRP A 146 6.65 -55.56 4.76
C TRP A 146 6.75 -57.06 4.51
N LYS A 147 6.82 -57.50 3.25
CA LYS A 147 7.00 -58.92 2.88
C LYS A 147 8.33 -59.48 3.37
N ARG A 148 9.43 -58.70 3.31
CA ARG A 148 10.74 -59.11 3.86
C ARG A 148 10.66 -59.29 5.37
N MET A 149 10.06 -58.32 6.06
CA MET A 149 9.85 -58.40 7.52
C MET A 149 8.92 -59.55 7.91
N GLU A 150 7.87 -59.82 7.13
CA GLU A 150 6.97 -60.94 7.34
C GLU A 150 7.70 -62.28 7.14
N ALA A 151 8.55 -62.41 6.13
CA ALA A 151 9.35 -63.61 5.90
C ALA A 151 10.30 -63.88 7.08
N ILE A 152 11.02 -62.86 7.56
CA ILE A 152 11.87 -62.95 8.75
C ILE A 152 11.05 -63.34 9.98
N ARG A 153 9.88 -62.71 10.18
CA ARG A 153 8.95 -63.04 11.27
C ARG A 153 8.44 -64.49 11.17
N LYS A 154 8.19 -64.99 9.96
CA LYS A 154 7.72 -66.35 9.71
C LYS A 154 8.82 -67.38 9.93
N GLU A 155 10.07 -67.09 9.55
CA GLU A 155 11.24 -67.92 9.85
C GLU A 155 11.51 -67.97 11.36
N ALA A 156 11.48 -66.83 12.05
CA ALA A 156 11.56 -66.77 13.51
C ALA A 156 10.41 -67.56 14.18
N ARG A 157 9.18 -67.46 13.66
CA ARG A 157 8.02 -68.24 14.13
C ARG A 157 8.18 -69.73 13.83
N LYS A 158 8.82 -70.13 12.73
CA LYS A 158 9.09 -71.53 12.40
C LYS A 158 10.16 -72.13 13.32
N GLY A 159 11.18 -71.35 13.70
CA GLY A 159 12.13 -71.71 14.76
C GLY A 159 11.51 -71.77 16.15
N ALA A 160 10.53 -70.91 16.46
CA ALA A 160 9.81 -70.93 17.73
C ALA A 160 8.73 -72.04 17.82
N LYS A 161 8.17 -72.49 16.68
CA LYS A 161 7.15 -73.54 16.62
C LYS A 161 7.72 -74.94 16.93
N GLU A 162 9.05 -75.10 16.94
CA GLU A 162 9.70 -76.33 17.42
C GLU A 162 9.81 -76.38 18.96
N VAL A 163 9.55 -75.27 19.68
CA VAL A 163 9.80 -75.17 21.13
C VAL A 163 8.55 -74.91 21.97
N VAL A 164 7.40 -74.49 21.42
CA VAL A 164 6.23 -74.15 22.25
C VAL A 164 4.94 -74.76 21.71
N SER A 165 4.65 -75.96 22.19
CA SER A 165 3.33 -76.60 22.13
C SER A 165 2.68 -76.59 23.52
N VAL A 166 2.42 -75.42 24.12
CA VAL A 166 1.47 -75.28 25.24
C VAL A 166 0.89 -73.86 25.22
N GLY A 167 -0.43 -73.75 25.36
CA GLY A 167 -1.03 -72.57 26.00
C GLY A 167 -2.07 -71.84 25.16
N VAL A 168 -3.31 -72.28 25.30
CA VAL A 168 -4.52 -71.63 24.81
C VAL A 168 -4.95 -70.54 25.80
N GLY A 169 -5.43 -69.41 25.25
CA GLY A 169 -6.67 -68.77 25.72
C GLY A 169 -6.55 -67.66 26.75
N VAL A 170 -6.71 -66.41 26.29
CA VAL A 170 -7.58 -65.41 26.95
C VAL A 170 -8.18 -64.56 25.84
N GLY A 171 -9.51 -64.56 25.72
CA GLY A 171 -10.23 -63.81 24.70
C GLY A 171 -11.50 -63.18 25.26
N ALA A 172 -11.58 -61.86 25.07
CA ALA A 172 -12.79 -61.07 24.88
C ALA A 172 -13.77 -60.92 26.05
N GLU A 173 -13.42 -60.04 26.99
CA GLU A 173 -14.40 -59.23 27.72
C GLU A 173 -13.67 -57.91 28.08
N VAL A 174 -14.39 -56.77 28.09
CA VAL A 174 -13.89 -55.40 28.31
C VAL A 174 -13.34 -54.68 27.05
N LEU A 175 -14.23 -54.13 26.20
CA LEU A 175 -13.90 -53.13 25.17
C LEU A 175 -15.18 -52.37 24.76
N PHE A 176 -15.84 -51.65 25.68
CA PHE A 176 -16.96 -50.77 25.29
C PHE A 176 -17.16 -49.51 26.17
N GLU A 177 -16.40 -49.33 27.26
CA GLU A 177 -16.44 -48.08 28.06
C GLU A 177 -15.24 -47.15 27.80
N GLU A 178 -14.21 -47.59 27.07
CA GLU A 178 -13.01 -46.77 26.84
C GLU A 178 -13.13 -45.81 25.62
N GLU A 179 -14.11 -45.98 24.72
CA GLU A 179 -14.21 -45.14 23.52
C GLU A 179 -14.72 -43.72 23.80
N GLU A 180 -15.56 -43.49 24.83
CA GLU A 180 -16.02 -42.12 25.15
C GLU A 180 -14.96 -41.30 25.91
N ASP A 181 -14.16 -41.93 26.78
CA ASP A 181 -13.09 -41.24 27.53
C ASP A 181 -11.91 -40.87 26.62
N VAL A 182 -11.59 -41.70 25.62
CA VAL A 182 -10.52 -41.42 24.63
C VAL A 182 -10.90 -40.23 23.72
N VAL A 183 -12.17 -40.05 23.38
CA VAL A 183 -12.65 -38.95 22.51
C VAL A 183 -12.63 -37.60 23.23
N GLU A 184 -12.89 -37.55 24.55
CA GLU A 184 -12.73 -36.31 25.33
C GLU A 184 -11.25 -35.97 25.56
N GLU A 185 -10.39 -36.97 25.77
CA GLU A 185 -8.95 -36.77 25.91
C GLU A 185 -8.32 -36.26 24.60
N GLU A 186 -8.68 -36.85 23.46
CA GLU A 186 -8.23 -36.41 22.12
C GLU A 186 -8.67 -34.98 21.81
N ARG A 187 -9.94 -34.62 22.12
CA ARG A 187 -10.45 -33.25 21.98
C ARG A 187 -9.74 -32.26 22.91
N ARG A 188 -9.21 -32.71 24.05
CA ARG A 188 -8.44 -31.88 24.99
C ARG A 188 -7.02 -31.66 24.51
N GLU A 189 -6.39 -32.69 23.94
CA GLU A 189 -5.09 -32.59 23.29
C GLU A 189 -5.14 -31.70 22.03
N GLU A 190 -6.21 -31.79 21.24
CA GLU A 190 -6.41 -30.97 20.05
C GLU A 190 -6.53 -29.49 20.42
N ARG A 191 -7.35 -29.16 21.44
CA ARG A 191 -7.45 -27.81 22.01
C ARG A 191 -6.11 -27.31 22.57
N ALA A 192 -5.32 -28.19 23.21
CA ALA A 192 -4.00 -27.83 23.72
C ALA A 192 -2.99 -27.56 22.59
N ARG A 193 -3.04 -28.33 21.49
CA ARG A 193 -2.22 -28.08 20.28
C ARG A 193 -2.61 -26.78 19.59
N GLU A 194 -3.90 -26.50 19.47
CA GLU A 194 -4.40 -25.22 18.94
C GLU A 194 -3.92 -24.03 19.79
N ASP A 195 -3.94 -24.14 21.12
CA ASP A 195 -3.45 -23.10 22.03
C ASP A 195 -1.92 -22.91 21.93
N ILE A 196 -1.16 -23.98 21.68
CA ILE A 196 0.28 -23.92 21.44
C ILE A 196 0.55 -23.24 20.09
N GLU A 197 -0.15 -23.63 19.03
CA GLU A 197 -0.01 -23.07 17.68
C GLU A 197 -0.41 -21.58 17.66
N ARG A 198 -1.44 -21.21 18.43
CA ARG A 198 -1.87 -19.83 18.59
C ARG A 198 -0.82 -18.99 19.32
N LYS A 199 -0.19 -19.55 20.37
CA LYS A 199 0.95 -18.92 21.06
C LYS A 199 2.21 -18.82 20.20
N GLU A 200 2.43 -19.77 19.28
CA GLU A 200 3.52 -19.69 18.30
C GLU A 200 3.25 -18.66 17.20
N LYS A 201 2.00 -18.51 16.75
CA LYS A 201 1.57 -17.45 15.83
C LYS A 201 1.62 -16.05 16.45
N GLU A 202 1.34 -15.93 17.75
CA GLU A 202 1.49 -14.68 18.51
C GLU A 202 2.96 -14.28 18.73
N ARG A 203 3.89 -15.23 18.65
CA ARG A 203 5.33 -14.94 18.57
C ARG A 203 5.67 -14.54 17.14
N GLU A 204 5.30 -13.31 16.78
CA GLU A 204 5.75 -12.69 15.53
C GLU A 204 7.27 -12.87 15.38
N PHE A 205 7.69 -13.56 14.33
CA PHE A 205 9.08 -13.86 14.03
C PHE A 205 9.81 -12.57 13.65
N VAL A 206 10.32 -11.85 14.65
CA VAL A 206 11.10 -10.63 14.45
C VAL A 206 12.54 -11.01 14.14
N VAL A 207 12.88 -11.09 12.85
CA VAL A 207 14.28 -11.15 12.40
C VAL A 207 14.88 -9.76 12.56
N HIS A 208 15.72 -9.59 13.58
CA HIS A 208 16.49 -8.36 13.72
C HIS A 208 17.62 -8.34 12.68
N VAL A 209 17.38 -7.65 11.57
CA VAL A 209 18.44 -7.29 10.64
C VAL A 209 19.29 -6.21 11.33
N PRO A 210 20.60 -6.43 11.53
CA PRO A 210 21.47 -5.39 12.08
C PRO A 210 21.53 -4.23 11.08
N LEU A 211 20.79 -3.17 11.39
CA LEU A 211 20.85 -1.92 10.64
C LEU A 211 22.01 -1.09 11.20
N PRO A 212 22.91 -0.56 10.35
CA PRO A 212 23.96 0.35 10.80
C PRO A 212 23.34 1.58 11.47
N ASP A 213 23.94 2.01 12.58
CA ASP A 213 23.55 3.23 13.27
C ASP A 213 23.82 4.47 12.40
N ASP A 214 23.08 5.56 12.60
CA ASP A 214 23.23 6.80 11.82
C ASP A 214 24.70 7.30 11.79
N LYS A 215 25.43 7.13 12.89
CA LYS A 215 26.85 7.49 13.01
C LYS A 215 27.79 6.62 12.17
N GLU A 216 27.41 5.37 11.91
CA GLU A 216 28.16 4.46 11.03
C GLU A 216 27.89 4.80 9.58
N ILE A 217 26.64 5.14 9.25
CA ILE A 217 26.25 5.62 7.92
C ILE A 217 27.02 6.90 7.57
N GLU A 218 27.08 7.87 8.49
CA GLU A 218 27.84 9.11 8.28
C GLU A 218 29.32 8.86 8.02
N ARG A 219 29.95 7.97 8.79
CA ARG A 219 31.36 7.58 8.59
C ARG A 219 31.58 6.94 7.23
N MET A 220 30.73 5.99 6.84
CA MET A 220 30.81 5.34 5.52
C MET A 220 30.61 6.35 4.38
N VAL A 221 29.68 7.30 4.53
CA VAL A 221 29.43 8.34 3.52
C VAL A 221 30.64 9.29 3.41
N LEU A 222 31.24 9.68 4.54
CA LEU A 222 32.43 10.52 4.55
C LEU A 222 33.63 9.81 3.90
N GLU A 223 33.85 8.54 4.20
CA GLU A 223 34.92 7.74 3.57
C GLU A 223 34.71 7.61 2.07
N LYS A 224 33.49 7.30 1.61
CA LYS A 224 33.16 7.25 0.18
C LYS A 224 33.42 8.58 -0.51
N LYS A 225 32.97 9.70 0.05
CA LYS A 225 33.23 11.03 -0.50
C LYS A 225 34.71 11.38 -0.53
N LYS A 226 35.46 10.99 0.51
CA LYS A 226 36.91 11.17 0.56
C LYS A 226 37.61 10.37 -0.53
N MET A 227 37.20 9.12 -0.76
CA MET A 227 37.70 8.29 -1.85
C MET A 227 37.36 8.86 -3.22
N GLU A 228 36.13 9.34 -3.44
CA GLU A 228 35.73 9.96 -4.71
C GLU A 228 36.50 11.25 -5.01
N LEU A 229 36.82 12.05 -3.99
CA LEU A 229 37.64 13.25 -4.16
C LEU A 229 39.09 12.88 -4.45
N LEU A 230 39.64 11.87 -3.75
CA LEU A 230 40.97 11.35 -4.04
C LEU A 230 41.04 10.78 -5.46
N SER A 231 40.05 10.00 -5.91
CA SER A 231 40.05 9.46 -7.27
C SER A 231 39.94 10.54 -8.35
N LYS A 232 39.29 11.66 -8.05
CA LYS A 232 39.10 12.76 -9.02
C LYS A 232 40.29 13.73 -9.07
N TYR A 233 40.99 13.91 -7.96
CA TYR A 233 41.95 15.00 -7.80
C TYR A 233 43.35 14.57 -7.34
N ALA A 234 43.55 13.33 -6.91
CA ALA A 234 44.88 12.83 -6.59
C ALA A 234 45.60 12.38 -7.88
N SER A 235 46.87 12.78 -8.01
CA SER A 235 47.78 12.19 -8.99
C SER A 235 48.18 10.78 -8.52
N ASP A 236 48.46 9.88 -9.47
CA ASP A 236 48.86 8.50 -9.17
C ASP A 236 50.07 8.44 -8.21
N SER A 237 51.02 9.37 -8.36
CA SER A 237 52.18 9.51 -7.47
C SER A 237 51.83 9.81 -6.01
N LEU A 238 50.80 10.63 -5.77
CA LEU A 238 50.39 11.01 -4.41
C LEU A 238 49.66 9.87 -3.70
N MET A 239 48.95 9.04 -4.47
CA MET A 239 48.29 7.84 -3.95
C MET A 239 49.33 6.78 -3.55
N GLU A 240 50.38 6.58 -4.37
CA GLU A 240 51.48 5.67 -4.06
C GLU A 240 52.20 6.07 -2.76
N GLU A 241 52.62 7.33 -2.63
CA GLU A 241 53.23 7.86 -1.41
C GLU A 241 52.31 7.71 -0.18
N GLN A 242 51.01 7.92 -0.35
CA GLN A 242 50.03 7.72 0.73
C GLN A 242 49.94 6.24 1.14
N THR A 243 49.97 5.30 0.19
CA THR A 243 49.92 3.88 0.50
C THR A 243 51.19 3.39 1.20
N GLU A 244 52.36 3.86 0.77
CA GLU A 244 53.65 3.58 1.42
C GLU A 244 53.68 4.14 2.85
N ALA A 245 53.25 5.39 3.05
CA ALA A 245 53.19 6.00 4.38
C ALA A 245 52.22 5.27 5.32
N LYS A 246 51.08 4.80 4.82
CA LYS A 246 50.14 3.98 5.60
C LYS A 246 50.71 2.61 5.96
N ALA A 247 51.44 1.97 5.05
CA ALA A 247 52.13 0.72 5.32
C ALA A 247 53.21 0.88 6.40
N MET A 248 53.97 1.99 6.37
CA MET A 248 54.96 2.32 7.39
C MET A 248 54.35 2.59 8.77
N LEU A 249 53.12 3.11 8.82
CA LEU A 249 52.36 3.35 10.05
C LEU A 249 51.61 2.11 10.56
N ASN A 250 51.66 0.99 9.82
CA ASN A 250 50.98 -0.26 10.14
C ASN A 250 49.47 -0.09 10.39
N ILE A 251 48.84 0.90 9.74
CA ILE A 251 47.41 1.14 9.80
C ILE A 251 46.78 0.39 8.63
N GLN A 252 46.42 -0.87 8.85
CA GLN A 252 45.53 -1.61 7.96
C GLN A 252 44.10 -1.47 8.48
N HIS A 253 43.17 -1.16 7.57
CA HIS A 253 41.74 -1.11 7.84
C HIS A 253 41.17 -2.52 8.04
#